data_AF-A0A1I4IFK7-F1
#
_entry.id   AF-A0A1I4IFK7-F1
#
_cell.length_a   1.000
_cell.length_b   1.000
_cell.length_c   1.000
_cell.angle_alpha   90.00
_cell.angle_beta   90.00
_cell.angle_gamma   90.00
#
_symmetry.space_group_name_H-M   'P 1'
#
loop_
_entity.id
_entity.type
_entity.pdbx_description
1 polymer ?
#
loop_
_entity_poly.entity_id
_entity_poly.type
_entity_poly.pdbx_seq_one_letter_code
_entity_poly.pdbx_strand_id
1 'polypeptide(L)'
;MTEEVSKFSRRGIVLGALAWPLAGLAHSGHGVGFVVADVTLRRVRGQTASLVVTLFNRGESVVKLVGAQVDGAAGAMQAVELKSGALVEVDLAMTFDGAVPAVFTVVLDFAEHGEIPVAVFR
;
A
#
# COMPACT_ATOMS: atom_id res chain seq x y z
N MET A 1 -28.28 -50.03 18.00
CA MET A 1 -28.71 -48.62 18.00
C MET A 1 -27.52 -47.79 17.53
N THR A 2 -27.66 -47.23 16.34
CA THR A 2 -26.63 -46.50 15.59
C THR A 2 -26.51 -45.07 16.09
N GLU A 3 -25.31 -44.66 16.48
CA GLU A 3 -24.97 -43.26 16.80
C GLU A 3 -24.80 -42.46 15.50
N GLU A 4 -25.56 -41.37 15.36
CA GLU A 4 -25.41 -40.41 14.26
C GLU A 4 -24.15 -39.56 14.45
N VAL A 5 -23.22 -39.67 13.50
CA VAL A 5 -22.07 -38.78 13.39
C VAL A 5 -22.53 -37.45 12.77
N SER A 6 -22.58 -36.40 13.59
CA SER A 6 -22.81 -35.02 13.16
C SER A 6 -21.72 -34.56 12.19
N LYS A 7 -22.10 -34.34 10.92
CA LYS A 7 -21.23 -33.82 9.86
C LYS A 7 -21.01 -32.31 10.05
N PHE A 8 -19.91 -31.94 10.69
CA PHE A 8 -19.45 -30.54 10.67
C PHE A 8 -18.98 -30.15 9.26
N SER A 9 -19.78 -29.32 8.59
CA SER A 9 -19.50 -28.76 7.27
C SER A 9 -18.37 -27.72 7.33
N ARG A 10 -17.24 -28.02 6.69
CA ARG A 10 -16.03 -27.18 6.61
C ARG A 10 -16.15 -25.99 5.65
N ARG A 11 -17.33 -25.35 5.53
CA ARG A 11 -17.60 -24.32 4.50
C ARG A 11 -18.16 -23.00 5.03
N GLY A 12 -18.02 -22.71 6.32
CA GLY A 12 -18.72 -21.58 6.96
C GLY A 12 -17.88 -20.56 7.73
N ILE A 13 -16.55 -20.54 7.60
CA ILE A 13 -15.69 -19.62 8.38
C ILE A 13 -14.60 -19.00 7.51
N VAL A 14 -14.98 -18.09 6.60
CA VAL A 14 -14.07 -17.04 6.06
C VAL A 14 -14.89 -15.78 5.77
N LEU A 15 -15.61 -15.28 6.78
CA LEU A 15 -16.38 -14.03 6.72
C LEU A 15 -15.93 -13.06 7.84
N GLY A 16 -14.64 -13.08 8.19
CA GLY A 16 -14.13 -12.41 9.39
C GLY A 16 -12.75 -11.77 9.24
N ALA A 17 -12.41 -11.18 8.09
CA ALA A 17 -11.13 -10.49 7.90
C ALA A 17 -11.25 -9.14 7.18
N LEU A 18 -12.44 -8.51 7.18
CA LEU A 18 -12.69 -7.23 6.50
C LEU A 18 -12.92 -6.06 7.46
N ALA A 19 -12.43 -6.15 8.68
CA ALA A 19 -12.51 -5.07 9.64
C ALA A 19 -11.31 -5.12 10.59
N TRP A 20 -10.20 -4.46 10.23
CA TRP A 20 -9.31 -3.70 11.13
C TRP A 20 -8.04 -3.21 10.40
N PRO A 21 -7.48 -2.01 10.69
CA PRO A 21 -8.09 -0.73 11.05
C PRO A 21 -7.90 0.34 9.96
N LEU A 22 -8.97 1.05 9.60
CA LEU A 22 -8.91 2.35 8.91
C LEU A 22 -8.67 3.49 9.93
N ALA A 23 -7.55 3.45 10.65
CA ALA A 23 -7.20 4.50 11.60
C ALA A 23 -5.70 4.73 11.61
N GLY A 24 -5.26 5.66 10.76
CA GLY A 24 -3.85 6.02 10.62
C GLY A 24 -3.69 7.38 9.93
N LEU A 25 -4.16 8.44 10.60
CA LEU A 25 -3.71 9.83 10.47
C LEU A 25 -3.92 10.53 9.11
N ALA A 26 -5.14 11.04 8.91
CA ALA A 26 -5.33 12.27 8.14
C ALA A 26 -4.72 13.44 8.95
N HIS A 27 -3.55 13.93 8.55
CA HIS A 27 -3.03 15.23 8.98
C HIS A 27 -3.17 16.21 7.82
N SER A 28 -3.73 17.38 8.11
CA SER A 28 -4.21 18.39 7.18
C SER A 28 -3.16 18.86 6.16
N GLY A 29 -3.34 18.44 4.91
CA GLY A 29 -2.92 19.14 3.70
C GLY A 29 -4.05 18.99 2.68
N HIS A 30 -4.14 19.84 1.66
CA HIS A 30 -5.04 19.65 0.51
C HIS A 30 -4.62 18.43 -0.34
N GLY A 31 -4.41 17.27 0.30
CA GLY A 31 -3.88 16.08 -0.32
C GLY A 31 -4.95 15.36 -1.13
N VAL A 32 -4.46 14.57 -2.08
CA VAL A 32 -5.10 13.60 -2.97
C VAL A 32 -6.19 12.71 -2.31
N GLY A 33 -7.22 13.28 -1.68
CA GLY A 33 -8.23 12.53 -0.91
C GLY A 33 -9.05 11.55 -1.76
N PHE A 34 -9.00 11.73 -3.08
CA PHE A 34 -9.61 10.85 -4.05
C PHE A 34 -8.70 9.69 -4.48
N VAL A 35 -7.40 9.68 -4.19
CA VAL A 35 -6.54 8.49 -4.40
C VAL A 35 -6.43 7.69 -3.10
N VAL A 36 -6.70 6.38 -3.19
CA VAL A 36 -6.39 5.42 -2.13
C VAL A 36 -5.06 4.77 -2.48
N ALA A 37 -4.14 4.71 -1.53
CA ALA A 37 -2.84 4.08 -1.71
C ALA A 37 -2.59 3.05 -0.59
N ASP A 38 -2.05 1.90 -0.97
CA ASP A 38 -1.48 0.89 -0.07
C ASP A 38 -0.06 0.57 -0.52
N VAL A 39 0.82 0.25 0.43
CA VAL A 39 2.18 -0.18 0.13
C VAL A 39 2.48 -1.46 0.90
N THR A 40 2.69 -2.54 0.15
CA THR A 40 3.00 -3.85 0.70
C THR A 40 4.48 -4.19 0.50
N LEU A 41 5.17 -4.56 1.59
CA LEU A 41 6.52 -5.13 1.52
C LEU A 41 6.45 -6.55 0.97
N ARG A 42 7.07 -6.79 -0.19
CA ARG A 42 7.12 -8.12 -0.82
C ARG A 42 8.31 -8.94 -0.37
N ARG A 43 9.46 -8.30 -0.23
CA ARG A 43 10.72 -8.98 0.10
C ARG A 43 11.76 -8.01 0.64
N VAL A 44 12.60 -8.50 1.55
CA VAL A 44 13.84 -7.84 1.96
C VAL A 44 15.02 -8.74 1.60
N ARG A 45 16.08 -8.17 1.03
CA ARG A 45 17.36 -8.83 0.78
C ARG A 45 18.51 -7.89 1.13
N GLY A 46 19.13 -8.11 2.29
CA GLY A 46 20.15 -7.22 2.81
C GLY A 46 19.56 -5.83 3.07
N GLN A 47 20.07 -4.83 2.35
CA GLN A 47 19.65 -3.42 2.46
C GLN A 47 18.57 -3.03 1.44
N THR A 48 18.12 -3.98 0.60
CA THR A 48 17.11 -3.71 -0.43
C THR A 48 15.75 -4.24 -0.01
N ALA A 49 14.73 -3.40 -0.12
CA ALA A 49 13.31 -3.75 0.01
C ALA A 49 12.62 -3.68 -1.36
N SER A 50 11.85 -4.72 -1.68
CA SER A 50 10.93 -4.73 -2.82
C SER A 50 9.52 -4.49 -2.29
N LEU A 51 8.87 -3.45 -2.78
CA LEU A 51 7.55 -3.00 -2.40
C LEU A 51 6.60 -3.09 -3.60
N VAL A 52 5.33 -3.29 -3.32
CA VAL A 52 4.25 -3.07 -4.30
C VAL A 52 3.37 -1.96 -3.76
N VAL A 53 3.20 -0.92 -4.57
CA VAL A 53 2.28 0.18 -4.30
C VAL A 53 1.01 -0.08 -5.08
N THR A 54 -0.11 -0.24 -4.39
CA THR A 54 -1.43 -0.38 -5.01
C THR A 54 -2.17 0.93 -4.89
N LEU A 55 -2.63 1.46 -6.03
CA LEU A 55 -3.24 2.78 -6.12
C LEU A 55 -4.61 2.69 -6.78
N PHE A 56 -5.59 3.38 -6.21
CA PHE A 56 -6.92 3.50 -6.79
C PHE A 56 -7.36 4.96 -6.85
N ASN A 57 -7.58 5.48 -8.06
CA ASN A 57 -8.08 6.83 -8.25
C ASN A 57 -9.62 6.86 -8.27
N ARG A 58 -10.23 7.35 -7.19
CA ARG A 58 -11.69 7.55 -7.04
C ARG A 58 -12.17 8.90 -7.58
N GLY A 59 -11.25 9.75 -8.03
CA GLY A 59 -11.56 11.06 -8.56
C GLY A 59 -11.95 10.99 -10.03
N GLU A 60 -12.46 12.10 -10.55
CA GLU A 60 -12.89 12.22 -11.96
C GLU A 60 -11.75 12.68 -12.89
N SER A 61 -10.63 13.14 -12.33
CA SER A 61 -9.47 13.65 -13.08
C SER A 61 -8.32 12.63 -13.10
N VAL A 62 -7.49 12.73 -14.14
CA VAL A 62 -6.22 11.97 -14.19
C VAL A 62 -5.25 12.56 -13.18
N VAL A 63 -4.53 11.68 -12.49
CA VAL A 63 -3.57 12.03 -11.44
C VAL A 63 -2.23 11.39 -11.80
N LYS A 64 -1.12 12.01 -11.42
CA LYS A 64 0.21 11.46 -11.74
C LYS A 64 1.00 11.21 -10.47
N LEU A 65 1.40 9.97 -10.23
CA LEU A 65 2.43 9.64 -9.24
C LEU A 65 3.79 9.91 -9.88
N VAL A 66 4.54 10.87 -9.36
CA VAL A 66 5.84 11.29 -9.92
C VAL A 66 7.03 10.77 -9.13
N GLY A 67 6.83 10.36 -7.89
CA GLY A 67 7.89 9.89 -7.03
C GLY A 67 7.40 9.08 -5.83
N ALA A 68 8.33 8.34 -5.25
CA ALA A 68 8.18 7.66 -3.98
C ALA A 68 9.48 7.83 -3.20
N GLN A 69 9.38 8.30 -1.96
CA GLN A 69 10.53 8.62 -1.12
C GLN A 69 10.43 7.86 0.20
N VAL A 70 11.58 7.42 0.71
CA VAL A 70 11.73 6.83 2.04
C VAL A 70 12.97 7.44 2.67
N ASP A 71 12.86 7.87 3.92
CA ASP A 71 14.02 8.42 4.63
C ASP A 71 15.15 7.38 4.75
N GLY A 72 16.38 7.80 4.46
CA GLY A 72 17.56 6.93 4.45
C GLY A 72 17.54 5.82 3.37
N ALA A 73 16.77 5.98 2.30
CA ALA A 73 16.78 5.05 1.17
C ALA A 73 16.73 5.76 -0.18
N ALA A 74 17.40 5.17 -1.17
CA ALA A 74 17.33 5.57 -2.56
C ALA A 74 16.51 4.56 -3.36
N GLY A 75 15.65 5.05 -4.23
CA GLY A 75 14.91 4.25 -5.20
C GLY A 75 14.67 5.06 -6.46
N ALA A 76 14.48 4.36 -7.56
CA ALA A 76 14.09 4.97 -8.82
C ALA A 76 12.70 4.46 -9.19
N MET A 77 11.85 5.38 -9.66
CA MET A 77 10.59 5.02 -10.28
C MET A 77 10.36 5.88 -11.51
N GLN A 78 9.60 5.32 -12.46
CA GLN A 78 9.04 6.12 -13.54
C GLN A 78 7.72 6.71 -13.07
N ALA A 79 7.39 7.89 -13.56
CA ALA A 79 6.10 8.49 -13.25
C ALA A 79 4.97 7.66 -13.85
N VAL A 80 3.86 7.54 -13.11
CA VAL A 80 2.70 6.72 -13.47
C VAL A 80 1.47 7.60 -13.51
N GLU A 81 0.70 7.51 -14.59
CA GLU A 81 -0.61 8.16 -14.69
C GLU A 81 -1.71 7.24 -14.19
N LEU A 82 -2.55 7.77 -13.31
CA LEU A 82 -3.71 7.11 -12.75
C LEU A 82 -4.96 7.78 -13.31
N LYS A 83 -5.57 7.14 -14.30
CA LYS A 83 -6.86 7.59 -14.85
C LYS A 83 -7.97 7.48 -13.80
N SER A 84 -9.02 8.27 -13.97
CA SER A 84 -10.25 8.16 -13.18
C SER A 84 -10.76 6.71 -13.16
N GLY A 85 -11.00 6.17 -11.96
CA GLY A 85 -11.48 4.81 -11.74
C GLY A 85 -10.44 3.70 -11.95
N ALA A 86 -9.17 4.03 -12.22
CA ALA A 86 -8.13 3.03 -12.44
C ALA A 86 -7.58 2.49 -11.12
N LEU A 87 -7.38 1.16 -11.08
CA LEU A 87 -6.56 0.45 -10.10
C LEU A 87 -5.22 0.10 -10.76
N VAL A 88 -4.12 0.54 -10.17
CA VAL A 88 -2.76 0.36 -10.71
C VAL A 88 -1.85 -0.18 -9.62
N GLU A 89 -0.98 -1.12 -9.98
CA GLU A 89 0.10 -1.60 -9.14
C GLU A 89 1.45 -1.13 -9.69
N VAL A 90 2.32 -0.68 -8.79
CA VAL A 90 3.66 -0.19 -9.12
C VAL A 90 4.68 -0.92 -8.24
N ASP A 91 5.60 -1.63 -8.87
CA ASP A 91 6.73 -2.23 -8.18
C ASP A 91 7.79 -1.16 -7.87
N LEU A 92 8.22 -1.09 -6.62
CA LEU A 92 9.31 -0.22 -6.18
C LEU A 92 10.44 -1.06 -5.57
N ALA A 93 11.67 -0.73 -5.94
CA ALA A 93 12.86 -1.22 -5.29
C ALA A 93 13.55 -0.06 -4.57
N MET A 94 13.72 -0.21 -3.26
CA MET A 94 14.38 0.78 -2.40
C MET A 94 15.63 0.16 -1.80
N THR A 95 16.75 0.87 -1.89
CA THR A 95 18.01 0.51 -1.24
C THR A 95 18.28 1.48 -0.11
N PHE A 96 18.30 0.96 1.11
CA PHE A 96 18.56 1.72 2.32
C PHE A 96 20.06 1.89 2.53
N ASP A 97 20.47 2.98 3.18
CA ASP A 97 21.87 3.23 3.57
C ASP A 97 22.38 2.22 4.62
N GLY A 98 21.44 1.54 5.30
CA GLY A 98 21.69 0.50 6.29
C GLY A 98 20.70 -0.66 6.19
N ALA A 99 20.54 -1.40 7.29
CA ALA A 99 19.54 -2.46 7.38
C ALA A 99 18.12 -1.89 7.19
N VAL A 100 17.28 -2.58 6.43
CA VAL A 100 15.88 -2.18 6.23
C VAL A 100 15.15 -2.13 7.58
N PRO A 101 14.59 -0.97 7.98
CA PRO A 101 13.85 -0.82 9.25
C PRO A 101 12.66 -1.77 9.35
N ALA A 102 12.25 -2.10 10.58
CA ALA A 102 11.04 -2.91 10.82
C ALA A 102 9.75 -2.15 10.46
N VAL A 103 9.77 -0.83 10.61
CA VAL A 103 8.70 0.09 10.22
C VAL A 103 9.34 1.31 9.55
N PHE A 104 8.80 1.73 8.41
CA PHE A 104 9.22 2.95 7.71
C PHE A 104 8.04 3.55 6.95
N THR A 105 8.16 4.79 6.51
CA THR A 105 7.12 5.49 5.75
C THR A 105 7.58 5.70 4.32
N VAL A 106 6.73 5.35 3.37
CA VAL A 106 6.86 5.73 1.96
C VAL A 106 5.99 6.95 1.72
N VAL A 107 6.61 8.05 1.31
CA VAL A 107 5.90 9.26 0.88
C VAL A 107 5.72 9.18 -0.63
N LEU A 108 4.47 9.07 -1.07
CA LEU A 108 4.08 9.03 -2.49
C LEU A 108 3.76 10.45 -2.96
N ASP A 109 4.49 10.93 -3.97
CA ASP A 109 4.37 12.30 -4.50
C ASP A 109 3.49 12.33 -5.74
N PHE A 110 2.35 13.02 -5.66
CA PHE A 110 1.41 13.22 -6.77
C PHE A 110 1.48 14.63 -7.37
N ALA A 111 2.64 15.28 -7.26
CA ALA A 111 2.93 16.61 -7.77
C ALA A 111 1.92 17.66 -7.28
N GLU A 112 1.14 18.24 -8.20
CA GLU A 112 0.17 19.29 -7.89
C GLU A 112 -0.98 18.83 -6.98
N HIS A 113 -1.21 17.52 -6.85
CA HIS A 113 -2.23 16.97 -5.98
C HIS A 113 -1.72 16.69 -4.55
N GLY A 114 -0.43 16.87 -4.30
CA GLY A 114 0.20 16.69 -2.99
C GLY A 114 0.72 15.28 -2.74
N GLU A 115 0.95 14.96 -1.48
CA GLU A 115 1.66 13.75 -1.05
C GLU A 115 0.78 12.85 -0.18
N ILE A 116 1.01 11.53 -0.26
CA ILE A 116 0.38 10.54 0.61
C ILE A 116 1.49 9.77 1.37
N PRO A 117 1.60 9.93 2.70
CA PRO A 117 2.47 9.09 3.51
C PRO A 117 1.80 7.73 3.77
N VAL A 118 2.51 6.64 3.52
CA VAL A 118 2.05 5.27 3.78
C VAL A 118 3.06 4.55 4.68
N ALA A 119 2.60 4.08 5.84
CA ALA A 119 3.42 3.28 6.75
C ALA A 119 3.54 1.84 6.25
N VAL A 120 4.75 1.31 6.23
CA VAL A 120 5.08 -0.06 5.81
C VAL A 120 5.65 -0.81 7.00
N PHE A 121 5.14 -2.03 7.20
CA PHE A 121 5.55 -2.94 8.27
C PHE A 121 6.21 -4.18 7.67
N ARG A 122 7.32 -4.61 8.27
CA ARG A 122 8.07 -5.81 7.86
C ARG A 122 7.56 -7.09 8.52
#